data_AF-A0A1J6KAM3-F1
#
_entry.id   AF-A0A1J6KAM3-F1
#
_cell.length_a   1.000
_cell.length_b   1.000
_cell.length_c   1.000
_cell.angle_alpha   90.00
_cell.angle_beta   90.00
_cell.angle_gamma   90.00
#
_symmetry.space_group_name_H-M   'P 1'
#
loop_
_entity.id
_entity.type
_entity.pdbx_description
1 polymer ?
#
loop_
_entity_poly.entity_id
_entity_poly.type
_entity_poly.pdbx_seq_one_letter_code
_entity_poly.pdbx_strand_id
1 'polypeptide(L)'
;MIIGYRSKILPLSDDKLRNGNFGSSGMTLFDHFKIHTICQSLCRPYLLLDGFKEAKERIRETFQKVELSPSSYDTAWVAMVPSRHSVNEPCFPQCLDWILENQTEDGSWGLNPSHSLLVKDSLSSTLACLLALRKWGVGENQVQ
;
A
#
# COMPACT_ATOMS: atom_id res chain seq x y z
N MET A 1 2.29 23.20 10.44
CA MET A 1 3.48 23.22 9.54
C MET A 1 3.10 22.44 8.29
N ILE A 2 2.62 23.14 7.25
CA ILE A 2 2.14 22.54 5.99
C ILE A 2 3.29 22.64 4.98
N ILE A 3 3.88 21.51 4.58
CA ILE A 3 4.92 21.49 3.54
C ILE A 3 4.22 21.35 2.19
N GLY A 4 4.04 22.47 1.50
CA GLY A 4 3.52 22.52 0.14
C GLY A 4 4.60 22.17 -0.88
N TYR A 5 4.39 21.11 -1.67
CA TYR A 5 5.21 20.81 -2.84
C TYR A 5 4.64 21.56 -4.06
N ARG A 6 5.39 22.55 -4.52
CA ARG A 6 5.12 23.34 -5.74
C ARG A 6 5.67 22.58 -6.95
N SER A 7 4.81 21.90 -7.70
CA SER A 7 5.17 21.36 -9.01
C SER A 7 5.37 22.51 -10.00
N LYS A 8 6.63 22.79 -10.38
CA LYS A 8 6.94 23.66 -11.51
C LYS A 8 6.89 22.83 -12.80
N ILE A 9 5.84 23.02 -13.60
CA ILE A 9 5.79 22.55 -14.98
C ILE A 9 6.57 23.57 -15.83
N LEU A 10 7.65 23.13 -16.47
CA LEU A 10 8.35 23.90 -17.50
C LEU A 10 7.65 23.66 -18.85
N PRO A 11 7.24 24.70 -19.60
CA PRO A 11 6.79 24.53 -20.97
C PRO A 11 8.00 24.54 -21.91
N LEU A 12 8.27 23.42 -22.58
CA LEU A 12 9.17 23.41 -23.73
C LEU A 12 8.40 23.98 -24.92
N SER A 13 8.87 25.12 -25.44
CA SER A 13 8.39 25.72 -26.68
C SER A 13 9.10 25.05 -27.86
N ASP A 14 8.32 24.54 -28.81
CA ASP A 14 8.82 24.09 -30.10
C ASP A 14 9.12 25.31 -30.97
N ASP A 15 10.39 25.57 -31.21
CA ASP A 15 10.80 26.50 -32.25
C ASP A 15 12.04 25.99 -33.00
N LYS A 16 11.83 25.82 -34.32
CA LYS A 16 12.83 25.74 -35.39
C LYS A 16 13.73 24.51 -35.49
N LEU A 17 13.31 23.58 -36.35
CA LEU A 17 14.21 23.10 -37.41
C LEU A 17 13.57 23.29 -38.79
N ARG A 18 14.19 24.24 -39.49
CA ARG A 18 13.90 24.74 -40.83
C ARG A 18 14.78 23.96 -41.82
N ASN A 19 14.16 23.65 -42.97
CA ASN A 19 14.73 23.34 -44.29
C ASN A 19 15.23 21.92 -44.61
N GLY A 20 14.55 21.33 -45.60
CA GLY A 20 15.05 20.30 -46.52
C GLY A 20 14.02 20.06 -47.62
N ASN A 21 14.28 20.57 -48.83
CA ASN A 21 13.34 20.70 -49.94
C ASN A 21 13.20 19.41 -50.79
N PHE A 22 11.98 19.20 -51.31
CA PHE A 22 11.54 18.46 -52.52
C PHE A 22 12.34 17.27 -53.08
N GLY A 23 11.68 16.11 -53.11
CA GLY A 23 11.93 15.00 -54.03
C GLY A 23 10.62 14.31 -54.39
N SER A 24 10.10 14.61 -55.57
CA SER A 24 8.87 14.05 -56.16
C SER A 24 9.10 12.61 -56.61
N SER A 25 8.32 11.65 -56.11
CA SER A 25 7.92 10.48 -56.90
C SER A 25 6.68 9.81 -56.30
N GLY A 26 5.75 9.41 -57.18
CA GLY A 26 4.34 9.20 -56.89
C GLY A 26 3.99 8.12 -55.86
N MET A 27 2.89 8.35 -55.15
CA MET A 27 2.20 7.34 -54.35
C MET A 27 0.80 7.12 -54.93
N THR A 28 0.52 5.89 -55.30
CA THR A 28 -0.74 5.45 -55.90
C THR A 28 -1.80 5.27 -54.81
N LEU A 29 -3.07 5.32 -55.21
CA LEU A 29 -4.28 5.26 -54.38
C LEU A 29 -4.38 4.08 -53.38
N PHE A 30 -3.46 3.11 -53.41
CA PHE A 30 -3.38 1.99 -52.46
C PHE A 30 -2.73 2.34 -51.11
N ASP A 31 -1.92 3.39 -51.02
CA ASP A 31 -1.26 3.78 -49.76
C ASP A 31 -2.20 4.52 -48.79
N HIS A 32 -3.26 5.13 -49.31
CA HIS A 32 -4.28 5.81 -48.50
C HIS A 32 -5.09 4.84 -47.63
N PHE A 33 -5.28 3.60 -48.08
CA PHE A 33 -6.03 2.57 -47.34
C PHE A 33 -5.24 2.02 -46.14
N LYS A 34 -3.90 2.04 -46.20
CA LYS A 34 -3.04 1.60 -45.08
C LYS A 34 -2.89 2.68 -44.01
N ILE A 35 -2.83 3.95 -44.38
CA ILE A 35 -2.74 5.07 -43.42
C ILE A 35 -4.02 5.14 -42.58
N HIS A 36 -5.19 4.88 -43.16
CA HIS A 36 -6.46 4.88 -42.43
C HIS A 36 -6.54 3.78 -41.35
N THR A 37 -6.02 2.59 -41.64
CA THR A 37 -5.99 1.45 -40.69
C THR A 37 -4.98 1.66 -39.55
N ILE A 38 -3.84 2.31 -39.83
CA ILE A 38 -2.86 2.68 -38.79
C ILE A 38 -3.39 3.83 -37.91
N CYS A 39 -4.21 4.72 -38.46
CA CYS A 39 -4.81 5.81 -37.70
C CYS A 39 -5.87 5.33 -36.69
N GLN A 40 -6.50 4.17 -36.92
CA GLN A 40 -7.40 3.54 -35.95
C GLN A 40 -6.65 2.88 -34.78
N SER A 41 -5.43 2.37 -34.97
CA SER A 41 -4.64 1.76 -33.88
C SER A 41 -3.96 2.80 -32.96
N LEU A 42 -3.79 4.03 -33.44
CA LEU A 42 -3.27 5.17 -32.68
C LEU A 42 -4.37 5.94 -31.92
N CYS A 43 -5.64 5.72 -32.22
CA CYS A 43 -6.76 6.20 -31.40
C CYS A 43 -7.09 5.20 -30.27
N ARG A 44 -6.12 4.94 -29.40
CA ARG A 44 -6.32 4.35 -28.06
C ARG A 44 -6.66 5.33 -26.91
N PRO A 45 -7.15 6.59 -27.09
CA PRO A 45 -7.53 7.45 -25.97
C PRO A 45 -8.64 6.88 -25.09
N TYR A 46 -9.62 6.17 -25.67
CA TYR A 46 -10.80 5.72 -24.92
C TYR A 46 -10.47 4.67 -23.87
N LEU A 47 -9.70 3.62 -24.20
CA LEU A 47 -9.27 2.60 -23.24
C LEU A 47 -8.37 3.16 -22.11
N LEU A 48 -7.55 4.17 -22.41
CA LEU A 48 -6.70 4.82 -21.41
C LEU A 48 -7.51 5.73 -20.48
N LEU A 49 -8.49 6.47 -21.04
CA LEU A 49 -9.41 7.31 -20.27
C LEU A 49 -10.37 6.47 -19.41
N ASP A 50 -10.83 5.33 -19.92
CA ASP A 50 -11.63 4.37 -19.16
C ASP A 50 -10.80 3.78 -18.01
N GLY A 51 -9.57 3.36 -18.27
CA GLY A 51 -8.64 2.89 -17.22
C GLY A 51 -8.31 3.97 -16.19
N PHE A 52 -8.13 5.23 -16.61
CA PHE A 52 -7.90 6.35 -15.68
C PHE A 52 -9.14 6.66 -14.84
N LYS A 53 -10.33 6.63 -15.45
CA LYS A 53 -11.60 6.86 -14.76
C LYS A 53 -11.89 5.74 -13.75
N GLU A 54 -11.64 4.48 -14.13
CA GLU A 54 -11.74 3.33 -13.24
C GLU A 54 -10.75 3.45 -12.07
N ALA A 55 -9.48 3.74 -12.35
CA ALA A 55 -8.47 3.95 -11.32
C ALA A 55 -8.85 5.09 -10.36
N LYS A 56 -9.40 6.19 -10.89
CA LYS A 56 -9.89 7.32 -10.09
C LYS A 56 -11.01 6.89 -9.14
N GLU A 57 -12.01 6.16 -9.63
CA GLU A 57 -13.12 5.72 -8.77
C GLU A 57 -12.64 4.70 -7.73
N ARG A 58 -11.75 3.76 -8.08
CA ARG A 58 -11.13 2.83 -7.11
C ARG A 58 -10.35 3.55 -6.00
N ILE A 59 -9.57 4.57 -6.37
CA ILE A 59 -8.83 5.39 -5.40
C ILE A 59 -9.82 6.13 -4.49
N ARG A 60 -10.88 6.72 -5.06
CA ARG A 60 -11.93 7.42 -4.31
C ARG A 60 -12.66 6.50 -3.32
N GLU A 61 -12.93 5.25 -3.70
CA GLU A 61 -13.53 4.24 -2.82
C GLU A 61 -12.59 3.85 -1.68
N THR A 62 -11.29 3.69 -1.97
CA THR A 62 -10.27 3.35 -0.96
C THR A 62 -10.20 4.43 0.13
N PHE A 63 -10.31 5.71 -0.23
CA PHE A 63 -10.33 6.81 0.76
C PHE A 63 -11.60 6.84 1.63
N GLN A 64 -12.69 6.18 1.22
CA GLN A 64 -13.89 6.06 2.05
C GLN A 64 -13.76 4.94 3.10
N LYS A 65 -12.87 3.96 2.87
CA LYS A 65 -12.65 2.83 3.77
C LYS A 65 -11.19 2.80 4.22
N VAL A 66 -10.89 3.52 5.29
CA VAL A 66 -9.57 3.44 5.93
C VAL A 66 -9.49 2.15 6.73
N GLU A 67 -8.87 1.13 6.15
CA GLU A 67 -8.49 -0.09 6.86
C GLU A 67 -7.07 0.07 7.40
N LEU A 68 -6.92 0.08 8.71
CA LEU A 68 -5.62 0.06 9.38
C LEU A 68 -5.34 -1.36 9.85
N SER A 69 -4.10 -1.82 9.65
CA SER A 69 -3.65 -3.07 10.25
C SER A 69 -3.55 -2.92 11.77
N PRO A 70 -3.92 -3.94 12.55
CA PRO A 70 -3.68 -3.95 13.99
C PRO A 70 -2.18 -3.81 14.30
N SER A 71 -1.87 -3.11 15.39
CA SER A 71 -0.52 -3.02 15.94
C SER A 71 -0.37 -4.06 17.04
N SER A 72 0.48 -5.06 16.84
CA SER A 72 0.71 -6.12 17.84
C SER A 72 1.23 -5.53 19.15
N TYR A 73 2.14 -4.55 19.08
CA TYR A 73 2.68 -3.84 20.23
C TYR A 73 1.57 -3.18 21.07
N ASP A 74 0.73 -2.35 20.45
CA ASP A 74 -0.33 -1.63 21.16
C ASP A 74 -1.39 -2.60 21.70
N THR A 75 -1.74 -3.62 20.92
CA THR A 75 -2.69 -4.67 21.33
C THR A 75 -2.19 -5.42 22.57
N ALA A 76 -0.89 -5.73 22.64
CA ALA A 76 -0.28 -6.35 23.81
C ALA A 76 -0.33 -5.45 25.05
N TRP A 77 -0.09 -4.15 24.91
CA TRP A 77 -0.24 -3.21 26.01
C TRP A 77 -1.67 -3.14 26.53
N VAL A 78 -2.67 -3.12 25.64
CA VAL A 78 -4.08 -3.14 26.03
C VAL A 78 -4.44 -4.47 26.70
N ALA A 79 -3.94 -5.59 26.21
CA ALA A 79 -4.16 -6.92 26.79
C ALA A 79 -3.65 -7.01 28.25
N MET A 80 -2.62 -6.25 28.63
CA MET A 80 -2.07 -6.25 29.99
C MET A 80 -2.91 -5.47 31.02
N VAL A 81 -3.96 -4.77 30.62
CA VAL A 81 -4.79 -3.96 31.54
C VAL A 81 -5.70 -4.89 32.37
N PRO A 82 -5.61 -4.88 33.71
CA PRO A 82 -6.49 -5.69 34.55
C PRO A 82 -7.92 -5.14 34.59
N SER A 83 -8.88 -6.04 34.80
CA SER A 83 -10.27 -5.69 35.00
C SER A 83 -10.45 -4.82 36.25
N ARG A 84 -11.45 -3.94 36.23
CA ARG A 84 -11.82 -3.12 37.39
C ARG A 84 -12.37 -3.96 38.54
N HIS A 85 -12.88 -5.15 38.25
CA HIS A 85 -13.53 -6.03 39.21
C HIS A 85 -12.60 -7.11 39.76
N SER A 86 -11.54 -7.47 39.02
CA SER A 86 -10.58 -8.52 39.39
C SER A 86 -9.20 -8.22 38.80
N VAL A 87 -8.17 -8.27 39.64
CA VAL A 87 -6.78 -8.09 39.20
C VAL A 87 -6.24 -9.31 38.43
N ASN A 88 -6.92 -10.45 38.54
CA ASN A 88 -6.54 -11.71 37.92
C ASN A 88 -7.23 -11.94 36.57
N GLU A 89 -7.97 -10.96 36.06
CA GLU A 89 -8.68 -11.05 34.77
C GLU A 89 -8.32 -9.87 33.87
N PRO A 90 -8.15 -10.09 32.55
CA PRO A 90 -7.93 -9.01 31.60
C PRO A 90 -9.19 -8.16 31.43
N CYS A 91 -9.02 -6.84 31.31
CA CYS A 91 -10.11 -5.92 30.99
C CYS A 91 -10.62 -6.12 29.55
N PHE A 92 -9.73 -6.55 28.65
CA PHE A 92 -10.00 -6.74 27.21
C PHE A 92 -9.51 -8.13 26.76
N PRO A 93 -10.25 -9.21 27.05
CA PRO A 93 -9.84 -10.57 26.72
C PRO A 93 -9.62 -10.76 25.20
N GLN A 94 -10.35 -10.04 24.35
CA GLN A 94 -10.22 -10.14 22.89
C GLN A 94 -8.82 -9.74 22.39
N CYS A 95 -8.14 -8.83 23.09
CA CYS A 95 -6.75 -8.48 22.76
C CYS A 95 -5.80 -9.64 23.06
N LEU A 96 -6.08 -10.41 24.12
CA LEU A 96 -5.29 -11.59 24.48
C LEU A 96 -5.52 -12.74 23.50
N ASP A 97 -6.78 -12.98 23.11
CA ASP A 97 -7.15 -13.95 22.08
C ASP A 97 -6.47 -13.62 20.74
N TRP A 98 -6.50 -12.33 20.34
CA TRP A 98 -5.83 -11.89 19.13
C TRP A 98 -4.33 -12.18 19.16
N ILE A 99 -3.65 -11.95 20.29
CA ILE A 99 -2.21 -12.25 20.43
C ILE A 99 -1.95 -13.75 20.24
N LEU A 100 -2.77 -14.63 20.84
CA LEU A 100 -2.62 -16.08 20.72
C LEU A 100 -2.78 -16.58 19.28
N GLU A 101 -3.64 -15.93 18.49
CA GLU A 101 -3.97 -16.32 17.12
C GLU A 101 -3.04 -15.73 16.05
N ASN A 102 -2.24 -14.70 16.38
CA ASN A 102 -1.48 -13.91 15.40
C ASN A 102 0.04 -13.99 15.58
N GLN A 103 0.55 -15.06 16.19
CA GLN A 103 1.99 -15.36 16.16
C GLN A 103 2.40 -15.76 14.73
N THR A 104 3.50 -15.20 14.24
CA THR A 104 4.05 -15.58 12.93
C THR A 104 4.78 -16.92 13.00
N GLU A 105 5.02 -17.54 11.84
CA GLU A 105 5.68 -18.86 11.75
C GLU A 105 7.11 -18.87 12.33
N ASP A 106 7.78 -17.70 12.37
CA ASP A 106 9.10 -17.52 12.99
C ASP A 106 9.02 -17.27 14.51
N GLY A 107 7.82 -17.27 15.10
CA GLY A 107 7.56 -17.05 16.51
C GLY A 107 7.46 -15.59 16.91
N SER A 108 7.59 -14.64 15.99
CA SER A 108 7.51 -13.20 16.29
C SER A 108 6.06 -12.67 16.29
N TRP A 109 5.92 -11.43 16.75
CA TRP A 109 4.75 -10.59 16.46
C TRP A 109 5.27 -9.28 15.90
N GLY A 110 4.70 -8.81 14.80
CA GLY A 110 5.07 -7.55 14.16
C GLY A 110 5.23 -7.68 12.66
N LEU A 111 5.71 -6.62 12.02
CA LEU A 111 5.92 -6.62 10.58
C LEU A 111 7.14 -7.46 10.19
N ASN A 112 7.14 -7.96 8.94
CA ASN A 112 8.18 -8.83 8.43
C ASN A 112 9.59 -8.24 8.68
N PRO A 113 10.46 -8.93 9.46
CA PRO A 113 11.77 -8.41 9.88
C PRO A 113 12.80 -8.35 8.74
N SER A 114 12.45 -8.79 7.51
CA SER A 114 13.30 -8.71 6.32
C SER A 114 13.82 -7.30 6.02
N HIS A 115 13.11 -6.27 6.47
CA HIS A 115 13.57 -4.90 6.41
C HIS A 115 14.26 -4.49 7.71
N SER A 116 15.52 -4.05 7.64
CA SER A 116 16.32 -3.64 8.80
C SER A 116 15.63 -2.60 9.70
N LEU A 117 14.79 -1.72 9.12
CA LEU A 117 14.02 -0.72 9.88
C LEU A 117 12.88 -1.32 10.71
N LEU A 118 12.40 -2.51 10.36
CA LEU A 118 11.27 -3.19 11.01
C LEU A 118 11.73 -4.21 12.06
N VAL A 119 13.02 -4.51 12.14
CA VAL A 119 13.58 -5.38 13.19
C VAL A 119 13.24 -4.85 14.58
N LYS A 120 13.35 -3.53 14.80
CA LYS A 120 13.00 -2.91 16.09
C LYS A 120 11.51 -3.08 16.41
N ASP A 121 10.65 -2.97 15.40
CA ASP A 121 9.20 -3.13 15.55
C ASP A 121 8.84 -4.56 15.93
N SER A 122 9.35 -5.54 15.17
CA SER A 122 9.16 -6.96 15.45
C SER A 122 9.68 -7.35 16.84
N LEU A 123 10.87 -6.89 17.24
CA LEU A 123 11.41 -7.16 18.58
C LEU A 123 10.54 -6.56 19.70
N SER A 124 10.12 -5.31 19.54
CA SER A 124 9.32 -4.61 20.55
C SER A 124 7.93 -5.22 20.69
N SER A 125 7.30 -5.53 19.55
CA SER A 125 6.00 -6.19 19.46
C SER A 125 6.04 -7.59 20.07
N THR A 126 7.03 -8.40 19.68
CA THR A 126 7.23 -9.76 20.23
C THR A 126 7.41 -9.73 21.74
N LEU A 127 8.27 -8.85 22.25
CA LEU A 127 8.49 -8.73 23.69
C LEU A 127 7.20 -8.32 24.43
N ALA A 128 6.45 -7.36 23.89
CA ALA A 128 5.19 -6.92 24.49
C ALA A 128 4.16 -8.06 24.52
N CYS A 129 4.01 -8.82 23.42
CA CYS A 129 3.13 -9.98 23.34
C CYS A 129 3.51 -11.06 24.35
N LEU A 130 4.79 -11.40 24.47
CA LEU A 130 5.28 -12.37 25.47
C LEU A 130 4.99 -11.91 26.90
N LEU A 131 5.18 -10.61 27.20
CA LEU A 131 4.85 -10.04 28.51
C LEU A 131 3.35 -10.15 28.81
N ALA A 132 2.49 -9.90 27.82
CA ALA A 132 1.04 -10.02 27.96
C ALA A 132 0.62 -11.48 28.25
N LEU A 133 1.12 -12.44 27.47
CA LEU A 133 0.87 -13.87 27.67
C LEU A 133 1.34 -14.33 29.05
N ARG A 134 2.54 -13.93 29.44
CA ARG A 134 3.13 -14.27 30.75
C ARG A 134 2.38 -13.66 31.92
N LYS A 135 1.88 -12.44 31.79
CA LYS A 135 1.09 -11.78 32.83
C LYS A 135 -0.16 -12.60 33.20
N TRP A 136 -0.81 -13.19 32.21
CA TRP A 136 -2.06 -13.94 32.39
C TRP A 136 -1.85 -15.46 32.51
N GLY A 137 -0.61 -15.95 32.41
CA GLY A 137 -0.30 -17.37 32.52
C GLY A 137 -0.91 -18.21 31.40
N VAL A 138 -1.03 -17.65 30.19
CA VAL A 138 -1.57 -18.33 29.02
C VAL A 138 -0.53 -18.43 27.91
N GLY A 139 -0.79 -19.30 26.93
CA GLY A 139 0.03 -19.37 25.72
C GLY A 139 1.41 -19.97 25.94
N GLU A 140 1.54 -21.00 26.78
CA GLU A 140 2.85 -21.63 27.06
C GLU A 140 3.58 -22.09 25.78
N ASN A 141 2.83 -22.56 24.77
CA ASN A 141 3.37 -22.97 23.47
C ASN A 141 3.96 -21.80 22.69
N GLN A 142 3.35 -20.62 22.82
CA GLN A 142 3.74 -19.39 22.15
C GLN A 142 4.94 -18.70 22.81
N VAL A 143 5.21 -19.01 24.08
CA VAL A 143 6.27 -18.42 24.90
C VAL A 143 7.57 -19.25 24.88
N GLN A 144 7.57 -20.37 24.17
CA GLN A 144 8.65 -21.37 24.18
C GLN A 144 9.88 -20.97 23.35
#